data_AF-A0A945FN88-F1
#
_entry.id   AF-A0A945FN88-F1
#
_cell.length_a   1.000
_cell.length_b   1.000
_cell.length_c   1.000
_cell.angle_alpha   90.00
_cell.angle_beta   90.00
_cell.angle_gamma   90.00
#
_symmetry.space_group_name_H-M   'P 1'
#
loop_
_entity.id
_entity.type
_entity.pdbx_description
1 polymer ?
#
loop_
_entity_poly.entity_id
_entity_poly.type
_entity_poly.pdbx_seq_one_letter_code
_entity_poly.pdbx_strand_id
1 'polypeptide(L)' 'MKSHTQMDAEILGSDSSALLNLARIVAIVDTFNTLTMTRPYKHAWLVADAINLLKKEAGSHFEPELVK' A
#
# COMPACT_ATOMS: atom_id res chain seq x y z
N MET A 1 27.40 7.78 15.16
CA MET A 1 26.40 7.73 14.08
C MET A 1 25.49 6.55 14.37
N LYS A 2 24.18 6.78 14.61
CA LYS A 2 23.24 5.70 14.97
C LYS A 2 23.05 4.76 13.77
N SER A 3 22.85 3.46 14.00
CA SER A 3 22.54 2.52 12.92
C SER A 3 21.14 2.79 12.35
N HIS A 4 20.87 2.36 11.11
CA HIS A 4 19.54 2.49 10.48
C HIS A 4 18.43 1.94 11.40
N THR A 5 18.68 0.78 12.01
CA THR A 5 17.77 0.12 12.97
C THR A 5 17.50 0.96 14.22
N GLN A 6 18.45 1.78 14.65
CA GLN A 6 18.31 2.67 15.80
C GLN A 6 17.54 3.97 15.47
N MET A 7 17.52 4.40 14.20
CA MET A 7 16.69 5.52 13.76
C MET A 7 15.22 5.09 13.62
N ASP A 8 14.97 3.89 13.11
CA ASP A 8 13.62 3.35 12.92
C ASP A 8 12.85 3.21 14.25
N ALA A 9 13.54 2.80 15.32
CA ALA A 9 12.95 2.66 16.66
C ALA A 9 12.67 3.99 17.36
N GLU A 10 13.40 5.06 17.02
CA GLU A 10 13.24 6.40 17.62
C GLU A 10 12.10 7.19 16.96
N ILE A 11 11.83 6.95 15.67
CA ILE A 11 10.77 7.62 14.91
C ILE A 11 9.40 6.96 15.12
N LEU A 12 9.35 5.63 15.20
CA LEU A 12 8.09 4.87 15.14
C LEU A 12 7.58 4.37 16.49
N GLY A 13 8.35 4.53 17.57
CA GLY A 13 8.01 4.02 18.90
C GLY A 13 7.98 2.49 18.98
N SER A 14 7.74 1.95 20.19
CA SER A 14 7.81 0.49 20.45
C SER A 14 6.76 -0.33 19.70
N ASP A 15 5.72 0.31 19.15
CA ASP A 15 4.58 -0.35 18.51
C ASP A 15 4.42 0.03 17.02
N SER A 16 5.56 0.22 16.36
CA SER A 16 5.71 0.49 14.92
C SER A 16 4.91 -0.47 14.02
N SER A 17 4.62 -1.67 14.50
CA SER A 17 3.89 -2.72 13.77
C SER A 17 2.48 -2.27 13.33
N ALA A 18 1.73 -1.60 14.20
CA ALA A 18 0.37 -1.16 13.90
C ALA A 18 0.36 -0.04 12.85
N LEU A 19 1.28 0.92 12.97
CA LEU A 19 1.41 2.03 12.03
C LEU A 19 1.85 1.55 10.65
N LEU A 20 2.80 0.60 10.60
CA LEU A 20 3.26 0.01 9.35
C LEU A 20 2.14 -0.79 8.65
N ASN A 21 1.32 -1.51 9.42
CA ASN A 21 0.15 -2.22 8.88
C ASN A 21 -0.89 -1.26 8.29
N LEU A 22 -1.19 -0.16 8.98
CA LEU A 22 -2.08 0.87 8.45
C LEU A 22 -1.53 1.48 7.16
N ALA A 23 -0.23 1.80 7.11
CA ALA A 23 0.41 2.34 5.91
C ALA A 23 0.29 1.40 4.70
N ARG A 24 0.43 0.08 4.91
CA ARG A 24 0.24 -0.94 3.86
C ARG A 24 -1.20 -0.95 3.32
N ILE A 25 -2.19 -0.86 4.21
CA ILE A 25 -3.61 -0.79 3.82
C ILE A 25 -3.89 0.49 3.03
N VAL A 26 -3.40 1.64 3.51
CA VAL A 26 -3.58 2.93 2.84
C VAL A 26 -2.96 2.92 1.44
N ALA A 27 -1.77 2.33 1.27
CA ALA A 27 -1.14 2.21 -0.06
C ALA A 27 -2.00 1.42 -1.05
N ILE A 28 -2.64 0.34 -0.61
CA ILE A 28 -3.58 -0.46 -1.43
C ILE A 28 -4.81 0.38 -1.79
N VAL A 29 -5.41 1.05 -0.79
CA VAL A 29 -6.61 1.87 -0.98
C VAL A 29 -6.35 3.03 -1.93
N ASP A 30 -5.23 3.74 -1.77
CA ASP A 30 -4.86 4.87 -2.64
C ASP A 30 -4.62 4.43 -4.09
N THR A 31 -3.94 3.29 -4.27
CA THR A 31 -3.75 2.69 -5.59
C THR A 31 -5.07 2.31 -6.22
N PHE A 32 -5.93 1.58 -5.50
CA PHE A 32 -7.25 1.17 -5.99
C PHE A 32 -8.07 2.39 -6.41
N ASN A 33 -8.13 3.42 -5.56
CA ASN A 33 -8.84 4.65 -5.81
C ASN A 33 -8.31 5.36 -7.08
N THR A 34 -6.99 5.41 -7.26
CA THR A 34 -6.37 5.98 -8.46
C THR A 34 -6.69 5.21 -9.75
N LEU A 35 -7.00 3.92 -9.65
CA LEU A 35 -7.42 3.10 -10.79
C LEU A 35 -8.91 3.29 -11.09
N THR A 36 -9.77 3.32 -10.06
CA THR A 36 -11.23 3.29 -10.23
C THR A 36 -11.91 4.66 -10.27
N MET A 37 -11.19 5.75 -9.98
CA MET A 37 -11.71 7.11 -10.15
C MET A 37 -11.47 7.65 -11.56
N THR A 38 -12.52 8.22 -12.15
CA THR A 38 -12.42 9.03 -13.38
C THR A 38 -11.68 10.33 -13.09
N ARG A 39 -10.75 10.68 -13.97
CA ARG A 39 -10.04 11.98 -13.99
C ARG A 39 -10.21 12.61 -15.38
N PRO A 40 -10.01 13.93 -15.55
CA PRO A 40 -10.20 14.60 -16.84
C PRO A 40 -9.43 13.96 -18.02
N TYR A 41 -8.33 13.26 -17.73
CA TYR A 41 -7.43 12.63 -18.69
C TYR A 41 -7.38 11.09 -18.61
N LYS A 42 -8.17 10.45 -17.74
CA LYS A 42 -8.12 9.01 -17.52
C LYS A 42 -9.49 8.47 -17.18
N HIS A 43 -9.96 7.49 -17.97
CA HIS A 43 -11.15 6.74 -17.62
C HIS A 43 -10.89 5.82 -16.44
N ALA A 44 -11.90 5.72 -15.56
CA ALA A 44 -11.92 4.74 -14.49
C ALA A 44 -11.74 3.33 -15.06
N TRP A 45 -10.91 2.53 -14.41
CA TRP A 45 -10.82 1.10 -14.65
C TRP A 45 -12.05 0.40 -14.10
N LEU A 46 -12.37 -0.78 -14.64
CA LEU A 46 -13.31 -1.67 -13.98
C LEU A 46 -12.73 -2.12 -12.65
N VAL A 47 -13.60 -2.28 -11.65
CA VAL A 47 -13.20 -2.76 -10.32
C VAL A 47 -12.47 -4.10 -10.41
N ALA A 48 -12.92 -4.99 -11.28
CA ALA A 48 -12.27 -6.29 -11.51
C ALA A 48 -10.83 -6.14 -12.03
N ASP A 49 -10.58 -5.21 -12.96
CA ASP A 49 -9.24 -4.99 -13.51
C ASP A 49 -8.30 -4.38 -12.46
N ALA A 50 -8.80 -3.45 -11.64
CA ALA A 50 -8.05 -2.89 -10.53
C ALA A 50 -7.67 -3.96 -9.50
N ILE A 51 -8.61 -4.84 -9.13
CA ILE A 51 -8.36 -5.97 -8.22
C ILE A 51 -7.33 -6.93 -8.83
N ASN A 52 -7.46 -7.27 -10.11
CA ASN A 52 -6.53 -8.14 -10.81
C ASN A 52 -5.10 -7.58 -10.82
N LEU A 53 -4.95 -6.26 -11.02
CA LEU A 53 -3.64 -5.62 -10.93
C LEU A 53 -3.05 -5.71 -9.52
N LEU A 54 -3.84 -5.40 -8.48
CA LEU A 54 -3.38 -5.49 -7.09
C LEU A 54 -2.92 -6.92 -6.74
N LYS A 55 -3.67 -7.93 -7.18
CA LYS A 55 -3.31 -9.36 -7.04
C LYS A 55 -2.03 -9.71 -7.79
N LYS A 56 -1.86 -9.18 -9.01
CA LYS A 56 -0.68 -9.43 -9.84
C LYS A 56 0.60 -8.87 -9.20
N GLU A 57 0.50 -7.72 -8.53
CA GLU A 57 1.63 -7.05 -7.87
C GLU A 57 1.86 -7.51 -6.42
N ALA A 58 1.16 -8.56 -5.98
CA ALA A 58 1.33 -9.19 -4.68
C ALA A 58 2.77 -9.72 -4.50
N GLY A 59 3.39 -9.41 -3.37
CA GLY A 59 4.76 -9.81 -3.05
C GLY A 59 5.85 -8.93 -3.66
N SER A 60 5.48 -8.01 -4.55
CA SER A 60 6.37 -6.97 -5.09
C SER A 60 6.06 -5.62 -4.46
N HIS A 61 4.90 -5.04 -4.80
CA HIS A 61 4.46 -3.73 -4.30
C HIS A 61 3.52 -3.83 -3.10
N PHE A 62 2.79 -4.94 -2.96
CA PHE A 62 1.80 -5.13 -1.92
C PHE A 62 2.07 -6.38 -1.09
N GLU A 63 1.72 -6.32 0.20
CA GLU A 63 1.79 -7.47 1.10
C GLU A 63 0.81 -8.56 0.62
N PRO A 64 1.27 -9.78 0.28
CA PRO A 64 0.41 -10.83 -0.29
C PRO A 64 -0.82 -11.15 0.53
N GLU A 65 -0.71 -11.13 1.86
CA GLU A 65 -1.83 -11.39 2.77
C GLU A 65 -2.95 -10.35 2.68
N LEU A 66 -2.66 -9.13 2.23
CA LEU A 66 -3.62 -8.03 2.12
C LEU A 66 -4.32 -7.95 0.76
N VAL A 67 -3.84 -8.67 -0.26
CA VAL A 67 -4.33 -8.56 -1.65
C VAL A 67 -4.78 -9.90 -2.25
N LYS A 68 -5.23 -10.86 -1.43
CA LYS A 68 -5.66 -12.19 -1.89
C LYS A 68 -6.97 -12.22 -2.69
#